data_AF-A0A8T5HE58-F1
#
_entry.id   AF-A0A8T5HE58-F1
#
_cell.length_a   1.000
_cell.length_b   1.000
_cell.length_c   1.000
_cell.angle_alpha   90.00
_cell.angle_beta   90.00
_cell.angle_gamma   90.00
#
_symmetry.space_group_name_H-M   'P 1'
#
loop_
_entity.id
_entity.type
_entity.pdbx_description
1 polymer ?
#
loop_
_entity_poly.entity_id
_entity_poly.type
_entity_poly.pdbx_seq_one_letter_code
_entity_poly.pdbx_strand_id
1 'polypeptide(L)'
;MTTEAEDTPNNGKKGKRIEDLVNWGRTQMMEIRVFNPNDDPEIRSDIQGLVNDGKYLGKYHFIGRDRRINKGIYLGAHPREAILVLNNAELIVKAYEEVKKEISSKIGAYNYRGLIPSAIFNTVKSKLRYDEIATKQFVEGFVTEDKKEPVIPLDQFINEGYGVCRHMGLFCAVLFEKFIDEGILVGDVSVDRNSIGIMAHAWCRYKSLSKEAVILDVAQKYIGPASAHNANWFYERPEDRR
;
A
#
# COMPACT_ATOMS: atom_id res chain seq x y z
N MET A 1 57.71 -28.80 -32.41
CA MET A 1 56.45 -29.41 -31.93
C MET A 1 55.83 -28.42 -30.96
N THR A 2 55.00 -27.53 -31.48
CA THR A 2 54.23 -26.53 -30.74
C THR A 2 52.80 -27.05 -30.66
N THR A 3 52.31 -27.33 -29.45
CA THR A 3 50.92 -27.69 -29.20
C THR A 3 50.09 -26.42 -29.01
N GLU A 4 49.12 -26.24 -29.89
CA GLU A 4 48.08 -25.22 -29.81
C GLU A 4 47.19 -25.47 -28.58
N ALA A 5 46.94 -24.41 -27.81
CA ALA A 5 45.92 -24.40 -26.78
C ALA A 5 44.64 -23.82 -27.38
N GLU A 6 43.58 -24.60 -27.40
CA GLU A 6 42.26 -24.21 -27.87
C GLU A 6 41.61 -23.19 -26.92
N ASP A 7 41.29 -22.02 -27.46
CA ASP A 7 40.39 -21.03 -26.87
C ASP A 7 38.97 -21.59 -26.82
N THR A 8 38.42 -21.76 -25.62
CA THR A 8 36.97 -21.97 -25.43
C THR A 8 36.30 -20.65 -25.06
N PRO A 9 35.23 -20.23 -25.77
CA PRO A 9 34.53 -18.99 -25.45
C PRO A 9 33.72 -19.14 -24.16
N ASN A 10 34.07 -18.30 -23.18
CA ASN A 10 33.31 -18.12 -21.94
C ASN A 10 31.95 -17.50 -22.27
N ASN A 11 30.93 -18.36 -22.38
CA ASN A 11 29.54 -17.96 -22.60
C ASN A 11 28.96 -17.35 -21.31
N GLY A 12 29.27 -16.08 -21.09
CA GLY A 12 28.76 -15.28 -19.99
C GLY A 12 27.24 -15.14 -20.03
N LYS A 13 26.53 -16.04 -19.34
CA LYS A 13 25.15 -15.81 -18.92
C LYS A 13 25.16 -14.66 -17.90
N LYS A 14 25.05 -13.42 -18.38
CA LYS A 14 24.71 -12.27 -17.53
C LYS A 14 23.37 -12.59 -16.87
N GLY A 15 23.38 -12.95 -15.59
CA GLY A 15 22.16 -13.04 -14.79
C GLY A 15 21.39 -11.73 -14.88
N LYS A 16 20.08 -11.80 -15.11
CA LYS A 16 19.21 -10.61 -15.03
C LYS A 16 19.43 -9.95 -13.67
N ARG A 17 19.54 -8.62 -13.63
CA ARG A 17 19.64 -7.90 -12.35
C ARG A 17 18.30 -8.10 -11.62
N ILE A 18 18.33 -8.21 -10.29
CA ILE A 18 17.10 -8.38 -9.49
C ILE A 18 16.11 -7.24 -9.76
N GLU A 19 16.62 -6.04 -10.07
CA GLU A 19 15.84 -4.88 -10.50
C GLU A 19 14.99 -5.14 -11.75
N ASP A 20 15.47 -5.98 -12.69
CA ASP A 20 14.74 -6.37 -13.91
C ASP A 20 13.58 -7.35 -13.60
N LEU A 21 13.52 -7.89 -12.38
CA LEU A 21 12.47 -8.80 -11.90
C LEU A 21 11.36 -8.06 -11.13
N VAL A 22 11.53 -6.77 -10.84
CA VAL A 22 10.57 -5.97 -10.10
C VAL A 22 9.43 -5.54 -11.02
N ASN A 23 8.23 -6.05 -10.76
CA ASN A 23 7.04 -5.67 -11.50
C ASN A 23 6.26 -4.58 -10.74
N TRP A 24 6.47 -3.33 -11.16
CA TRP A 24 5.71 -2.15 -10.72
C TRP A 24 4.32 -2.04 -11.35
N GLY A 25 4.08 -2.84 -12.38
CA GLY A 25 2.79 -2.96 -13.04
C GLY A 25 1.69 -3.39 -12.08
N ARG A 26 1.96 -4.02 -10.93
CA ARG A 26 0.90 -4.35 -9.96
C ARG A 26 0.19 -3.13 -9.33
N THR A 27 0.83 -1.96 -9.25
CA THR A 27 0.10 -0.73 -8.84
C THR A 27 -0.87 -0.27 -9.94
N GLN A 28 -0.49 -0.41 -11.22
CA GLN A 28 -1.30 -0.02 -12.38
C GLN A 28 -2.31 -1.11 -12.82
N MET A 29 -2.00 -2.38 -12.59
CA MET A 29 -2.83 -3.55 -12.91
C MET A 29 -4.12 -3.57 -12.09
N MET A 30 -4.15 -2.83 -10.97
CA MET A 30 -5.36 -2.56 -10.20
C MET A 30 -6.38 -1.74 -10.99
N GLU A 31 -5.90 -0.73 -11.73
CA GLU A 31 -6.74 0.03 -12.65
C GLU A 31 -7.11 -0.87 -13.84
N ILE A 32 -6.15 -1.66 -14.35
CA ILE A 32 -6.41 -2.60 -15.47
C ILE A 32 -7.44 -3.68 -15.07
N ARG A 33 -7.47 -4.22 -13.85
CA ARG A 33 -8.49 -5.22 -13.44
C ARG A 33 -9.93 -4.70 -13.53
N VAL A 34 -10.13 -3.41 -13.30
CA VAL A 34 -11.44 -2.77 -13.48
C VAL A 34 -11.77 -2.62 -14.99
N PHE A 35 -10.75 -2.45 -15.84
CA PHE A 35 -10.89 -2.08 -17.25
C PHE A 35 -10.47 -3.16 -18.28
N ASN A 36 -9.97 -4.33 -17.86
CA ASN A 36 -9.48 -5.38 -18.75
C ASN A 36 -10.65 -6.28 -19.20
N PRO A 37 -10.94 -6.35 -20.51
CA PRO A 37 -12.04 -7.15 -21.03
C PRO A 37 -11.83 -8.67 -20.97
N ASN A 38 -10.64 -9.14 -20.61
CA ASN A 38 -10.29 -10.56 -20.55
C ASN A 38 -10.27 -11.15 -19.12
N ASP A 39 -10.53 -10.35 -18.09
CA ASP A 39 -10.75 -10.88 -16.73
C ASP A 39 -12.18 -11.47 -16.61
N ASP A 40 -12.33 -12.50 -15.77
CA ASP A 40 -13.55 -13.28 -15.57
C ASP A 40 -14.82 -12.39 -15.53
N PRO A 41 -15.82 -12.63 -16.41
CA PRO A 41 -17.06 -11.86 -16.44
C PRO A 41 -17.80 -11.79 -15.10
N GLU A 42 -17.67 -12.79 -14.23
CA GLU A 42 -18.24 -12.77 -12.87
C GLU A 42 -17.53 -11.75 -11.97
N ILE A 43 -16.19 -11.62 -12.06
CA ILE A 43 -15.41 -10.65 -11.27
C ILE A 43 -15.79 -9.21 -11.66
N ARG A 44 -15.98 -8.98 -12.96
CA ARG A 44 -16.53 -7.71 -13.44
C ARG A 44 -17.94 -7.51 -12.89
N SER A 45 -18.81 -8.50 -12.93
CA SER A 45 -20.18 -8.39 -12.39
C SER A 45 -20.22 -8.08 -10.89
N ASP A 46 -19.29 -8.59 -10.08
CA ASP A 46 -19.29 -8.35 -8.63
C ASP A 46 -18.66 -7.01 -8.25
N ILE A 47 -17.55 -6.61 -8.89
CA ILE A 47 -16.92 -5.30 -8.63
C ILE A 47 -17.72 -4.19 -9.30
N GLN A 48 -18.16 -4.41 -10.54
CA GLN A 48 -19.06 -3.52 -11.24
C GLN A 48 -20.44 -3.58 -10.59
N GLY A 49 -20.89 -4.67 -9.97
CA GLY A 49 -22.14 -4.78 -9.20
C GLY A 49 -22.06 -4.07 -7.85
N LEU A 50 -20.92 -4.13 -7.15
CA LEU A 50 -20.65 -3.27 -6.01
C LEU A 50 -20.75 -1.78 -6.41
N VAL A 51 -20.29 -1.43 -7.62
CA VAL A 51 -20.47 -0.08 -8.18
C VAL A 51 -21.92 0.14 -8.68
N ASN A 52 -22.53 -0.82 -9.39
CA ASN A 52 -23.78 -0.74 -10.18
C ASN A 52 -25.07 -1.04 -9.42
N ASP A 53 -25.03 -1.74 -8.28
CA ASP A 53 -26.18 -2.03 -7.40
C ASP A 53 -26.68 -0.77 -6.67
N GLY A 54 -26.38 0.43 -7.19
CA GLY A 54 -26.85 1.72 -6.68
C GLY A 54 -26.29 2.12 -5.31
N LYS A 55 -25.56 1.24 -4.61
CA LYS A 55 -25.10 1.48 -3.24
C LYS A 55 -23.79 2.28 -3.17
N TYR A 56 -22.90 2.14 -4.15
CA TYR A 56 -21.58 2.78 -4.17
C TYR A 56 -21.30 3.69 -5.40
N LEU A 57 -22.10 3.61 -6.47
CA LEU A 57 -22.03 4.50 -7.65
C LEU A 57 -22.06 5.98 -7.25
N GLY A 58 -21.02 6.72 -7.63
CA GLY A 58 -20.86 8.16 -7.35
C GLY A 58 -20.41 8.53 -5.92
N LYS A 59 -20.33 7.57 -5.00
CA LYS A 59 -19.93 7.82 -3.59
C LYS A 59 -18.48 7.45 -3.28
N TYR A 60 -17.91 6.51 -4.03
CA TYR A 60 -16.58 5.95 -3.78
C TYR A 60 -15.78 5.81 -5.08
N HIS A 61 -14.46 5.78 -4.97
CA HIS A 61 -13.53 5.61 -6.10
C HIS A 61 -12.53 4.49 -5.84
N PHE A 62 -11.86 3.99 -6.89
CA PHE A 62 -10.76 3.05 -6.69
C PHE A 62 -9.50 3.76 -6.24
N ILE A 63 -8.85 3.21 -5.21
CA ILE A 63 -7.53 3.65 -4.76
C ILE A 63 -6.50 3.09 -5.74
N GLY A 64 -6.01 3.96 -6.62
CA GLY A 64 -4.89 3.72 -7.51
C GLY A 64 -3.64 4.49 -7.05
N ARG A 65 -2.60 4.44 -7.87
CA ARG A 65 -1.38 5.24 -7.63
C ARG A 65 -1.74 6.72 -7.66
N ASP A 66 -1.28 7.46 -6.66
CA ASP A 66 -1.47 8.92 -6.52
C ASP A 66 -2.95 9.37 -6.58
N ARG A 67 -3.88 8.47 -6.23
CA ARG A 67 -5.30 8.78 -6.09
C ARG A 67 -5.65 8.99 -4.63
N ARG A 68 -6.75 9.72 -4.42
CA ARG A 68 -7.39 9.92 -3.12
C ARG A 68 -7.58 8.59 -2.38
N ILE A 69 -7.35 8.58 -1.08
CA ILE A 69 -7.49 7.42 -0.18
C ILE A 69 -8.89 7.40 0.44
N ASN A 70 -9.35 8.51 1.03
CA ASN A 70 -10.66 8.61 1.68
C ASN A 70 -11.79 8.39 0.68
N LYS A 71 -12.83 7.66 1.09
CA LYS A 71 -13.92 7.16 0.23
C LYS A 71 -13.40 6.29 -0.91
N GLY A 72 -12.21 5.72 -0.74
CA GLY A 72 -11.59 4.85 -1.72
C GLY A 72 -11.82 3.37 -1.41
N ILE A 73 -11.85 2.55 -2.46
CA ILE A 73 -11.84 1.09 -2.39
C ILE A 73 -10.49 0.60 -2.94
N TYR A 74 -9.75 -0.16 -2.14
CA TYR A 74 -8.51 -0.81 -2.54
C TYR A 74 -8.73 -2.31 -2.71
N LEU A 75 -8.50 -2.85 -3.91
CA LEU A 75 -8.67 -4.27 -4.17
C LEU A 75 -7.48 -5.10 -3.67
N GLY A 76 -7.77 -6.14 -2.89
CA GLY A 76 -6.80 -7.16 -2.49
C GLY A 76 -6.28 -7.96 -3.69
N ALA A 77 -5.23 -8.74 -3.47
CA ALA A 77 -4.84 -9.78 -4.44
C ALA A 77 -5.13 -11.19 -3.94
N HIS A 78 -4.85 -11.45 -2.66
CA HIS A 78 -5.18 -12.69 -1.97
C HIS A 78 -5.02 -12.49 -0.43
N PRO A 79 -6.00 -12.87 0.40
CA PRO A 79 -7.41 -13.12 0.04
C PRO A 79 -8.01 -11.95 -0.76
N ARG A 80 -9.10 -12.20 -1.47
CA ARG A 80 -9.65 -11.27 -2.47
C ARG A 80 -10.67 -10.31 -1.85
N GLU A 81 -10.34 -9.65 -0.74
CA GLU A 81 -11.22 -8.61 -0.22
C GLU A 81 -11.03 -7.28 -0.96
N ALA A 82 -12.08 -6.45 -0.95
CA ALA A 82 -12.01 -5.06 -1.31
C ALA A 82 -12.03 -4.22 -0.03
N ILE A 83 -11.02 -3.37 0.18
CA ILE A 83 -10.86 -2.62 1.43
C ILE A 83 -11.46 -1.22 1.23
N LEU A 84 -12.53 -0.92 1.97
CA LEU A 84 -13.16 0.41 1.96
C LEU A 84 -12.47 1.32 2.99
N VAL A 85 -12.03 2.51 2.56
CA VAL A 85 -11.35 3.46 3.44
C VAL A 85 -12.21 4.69 3.70
N LEU A 86 -12.54 4.94 4.96
CA LEU A 86 -13.33 6.08 5.42
C LEU A 86 -12.55 6.87 6.48
N ASN A 87 -12.11 8.09 6.15
CA ASN A 87 -11.29 8.88 7.07
C ASN A 87 -12.04 9.44 8.30
N ASN A 88 -13.37 9.26 8.34
CA ASN A 88 -14.25 9.63 9.43
C ASN A 88 -14.69 8.42 10.28
N ALA A 89 -14.20 7.20 9.97
CA ALA A 89 -14.41 6.05 10.84
C ALA A 89 -13.79 6.31 12.23
N GLU A 90 -14.49 5.90 13.29
CA GLU A 90 -14.14 6.24 14.68
C GLU A 90 -12.70 5.84 15.03
N LEU A 91 -12.27 4.64 14.63
CA LEU A 91 -10.93 4.14 14.93
C LEU A 91 -9.82 4.89 14.16
N ILE A 92 -10.12 5.38 12.96
CA ILE A 92 -9.19 6.22 12.18
C ILE A 92 -9.10 7.61 12.81
N VAL A 93 -10.23 8.20 13.24
CA VAL A 93 -10.24 9.50 13.93
C VAL A 93 -9.49 9.42 15.25
N LYS A 94 -9.71 8.37 16.05
CA LYS A 94 -8.97 8.15 17.30
C LYS A 94 -7.46 8.03 17.05
N ALA A 95 -7.05 7.24 16.05
CA ALA A 95 -5.65 7.12 15.68
C ALA A 95 -5.04 8.45 15.21
N TYR A 96 -5.79 9.24 14.45
CA TYR A 96 -5.35 10.57 14.03
C TYR A 96 -5.12 11.53 15.20
N GLU A 97 -6.04 11.56 16.17
CA GLU A 97 -5.88 12.37 17.37
C GLU A 97 -4.74 11.87 18.27
N GLU A 98 -4.49 10.56 18.34
CA GLU A 98 -3.32 10.01 19.02
C GLU A 98 -2.01 10.48 18.38
N VAL A 99 -1.93 10.49 17.04
CA VAL A 99 -0.76 11.03 16.31
C VAL A 99 -0.57 12.51 16.66
N LYS A 100 -1.64 13.31 16.59
CA LYS A 100 -1.58 14.74 16.95
C LYS A 100 -1.09 14.94 18.39
N LYS A 101 -1.61 14.16 19.33
CA LYS A 101 -1.22 14.20 20.75
C LYS A 101 0.25 13.83 20.95
N GLU A 102 0.74 12.79 20.28
CA GLU A 102 2.15 12.38 20.35
C GLU A 102 3.07 13.50 19.86
N ILE A 103 2.69 14.17 18.76
CA ILE A 103 3.50 15.26 18.23
C ILE A 103 3.43 16.48 19.16
N SER A 104 2.24 16.80 19.69
CA SER A 104 2.08 17.95 20.59
C SER A 104 2.78 17.76 21.94
N SER A 105 2.91 16.53 22.45
CA SER A 105 3.64 16.27 23.70
C SER A 105 5.16 16.46 23.55
N LYS A 106 5.66 16.53 22.32
CA LYS A 106 7.07 16.78 22.00
C LYS A 106 7.35 18.27 21.73
N ILE A 107 6.42 19.17 22.10
CA ILE A 107 6.54 20.61 21.83
C ILE A 107 7.68 21.25 22.66
N GLY A 108 8.79 21.38 21.94
CA GLY A 108 9.91 22.32 22.05
C GLY A 108 10.72 22.37 20.73
N ALA A 109 10.26 21.69 19.68
CA ALA A 109 11.02 21.42 18.46
C ALA A 109 10.54 22.30 17.29
N TYR A 110 11.49 22.99 16.67
CA TYR A 110 11.35 23.82 15.45
C TYR A 110 10.83 23.06 14.20
N ASN A 111 10.42 21.79 14.30
CA ASN A 111 10.05 20.96 13.16
C ASN A 111 8.92 19.96 13.46
N TYR A 112 7.77 20.47 13.91
CA TYR A 112 6.53 19.70 14.15
C TYR A 112 6.17 18.79 12.96
N ARG A 113 6.26 19.30 11.72
CA ARG A 113 5.91 18.55 10.50
C ARG A 113 6.85 17.37 10.24
N GLY A 114 8.12 17.48 10.60
CA GLY A 114 9.10 16.40 10.45
C GLY A 114 8.83 15.19 11.34
N LEU A 115 8.02 15.34 12.40
CA LEU A 115 7.68 14.26 13.32
C LEU A 115 6.48 13.41 12.86
N ILE A 116 5.66 13.92 11.94
CA ILE A 116 4.42 13.26 11.49
C ILE A 116 4.68 11.86 10.93
N PRO A 117 5.65 11.64 10.01
CA PRO A 117 5.91 10.30 9.47
C PRO A 117 6.19 9.25 10.56
N SER A 118 7.07 9.58 11.51
CA SER A 118 7.44 8.65 12.59
C SER A 118 6.28 8.39 13.56
N ALA A 119 5.48 9.42 13.87
CA ALA A 119 4.31 9.27 14.73
C ALA A 119 3.24 8.39 14.06
N ILE A 120 2.91 8.63 12.78
CA ILE A 120 1.99 7.76 12.01
C ILE A 120 2.50 6.32 12.00
N PHE A 121 3.79 6.12 11.68
CA PHE A 121 4.38 4.78 11.63
C PHE A 121 4.22 4.04 12.96
N ASN A 122 4.52 4.70 14.08
CA ASN A 122 4.41 4.11 15.41
C ASN A 122 2.95 3.82 15.80
N THR A 123 2.02 4.73 15.50
CA THR A 123 0.59 4.52 15.76
C THR A 123 0.03 3.34 14.97
N VAL A 124 0.38 3.21 13.69
CA VAL A 124 -0.08 2.07 12.89
C VAL A 124 0.55 0.78 13.39
N LYS A 125 1.85 0.79 13.69
CA LYS A 125 2.57 -0.38 14.23
C LYS A 125 2.00 -0.86 15.56
N SER A 126 1.52 0.04 16.42
CA SER A 126 0.93 -0.35 17.72
C SER A 126 -0.51 -0.86 17.60
N LYS A 127 -1.24 -0.46 16.55
CA LYS A 127 -2.64 -0.84 16.32
C LYS A 127 -2.80 -2.05 15.41
N LEU A 128 -1.86 -2.34 14.53
CA LEU A 128 -1.92 -3.49 13.61
C LEU A 128 -0.66 -4.34 13.74
N ARG A 129 -0.84 -5.59 14.19
CA ARG A 129 0.17 -6.64 14.10
C ARG A 129 0.12 -7.28 12.71
N TYR A 130 1.29 -7.58 12.14
CA TYR A 130 1.36 -8.36 10.91
C TYR A 130 0.95 -9.81 11.22
N ASP A 131 -0.13 -10.28 10.63
CA ASP A 131 -0.65 -11.63 10.82
C ASP A 131 -1.43 -12.09 9.59
N GLU A 132 -0.76 -12.79 8.68
CA GLU A 132 -1.36 -13.25 7.42
C GLU A 132 -2.43 -14.32 7.64
N ILE A 133 -2.22 -15.21 8.62
CA ILE A 133 -3.15 -16.32 8.90
C ILE A 133 -4.43 -15.78 9.52
N ALA A 134 -4.32 -14.96 10.57
CA ALA A 134 -5.50 -14.37 11.21
C ALA A 134 -6.25 -13.45 10.24
N THR A 135 -5.53 -12.65 9.44
CA THR A 135 -6.14 -11.81 8.40
C THR A 135 -6.90 -12.66 7.38
N LYS A 136 -6.32 -13.78 6.95
CA LYS A 136 -6.98 -14.68 6.00
C LYS A 136 -8.27 -15.27 6.59
N GLN A 137 -8.21 -15.82 7.81
CA GLN A 137 -9.37 -16.38 8.48
C GLN A 137 -10.48 -15.34 8.71
N PHE A 138 -10.09 -14.13 9.11
CA PHE A 138 -11.02 -13.02 9.26
C PHE A 138 -11.73 -12.70 7.95
N VAL A 139 -11.00 -12.55 6.85
CA VAL A 139 -11.58 -12.27 5.52
C VAL A 139 -12.47 -13.42 5.05
N GLU A 140 -12.05 -14.67 5.25
CA GLU A 140 -12.84 -15.87 4.91
C GLU A 140 -14.18 -15.91 5.66
N GLY A 141 -14.26 -15.33 6.86
CA GLY A 141 -15.52 -15.18 7.61
C GLY A 141 -16.56 -14.28 6.95
N PHE A 142 -16.18 -13.46 5.97
CA PHE A 142 -17.09 -12.62 5.17
C PHE A 142 -17.42 -13.20 3.80
N VAL A 143 -16.78 -14.31 3.42
CA VAL A 143 -17.02 -14.97 2.14
C VAL A 143 -18.30 -15.80 2.25
N THR A 144 -19.24 -15.55 1.35
CA THR A 144 -20.48 -16.34 1.21
C THR A 144 -20.56 -16.91 -0.21
N GLU A 145 -21.49 -17.84 -0.46
CA GLU A 145 -21.71 -18.40 -1.81
C GLU A 145 -21.90 -17.28 -2.86
N ASP A 146 -22.66 -16.24 -2.49
CA ASP A 146 -22.96 -15.08 -3.33
C ASP A 146 -21.92 -13.94 -3.25
N LYS A 147 -20.88 -14.06 -2.40
CA LYS A 147 -19.92 -12.97 -2.15
C LYS A 147 -18.51 -13.49 -1.96
N LYS A 148 -17.87 -13.84 -3.08
CA LYS A 148 -16.50 -14.35 -3.12
C LYS A 148 -15.44 -13.28 -2.80
N GLU A 149 -15.76 -12.00 -3.02
CA GLU A 149 -14.86 -10.86 -2.81
C GLU A 149 -15.51 -9.81 -1.87
N PRO A 150 -15.42 -9.99 -0.54
CA PRO A 150 -16.13 -9.12 0.39
C PRO A 150 -15.54 -7.70 0.43
N VAL A 151 -16.41 -6.68 0.47
CA VAL A 151 -16.01 -5.32 0.83
C VAL A 151 -15.92 -5.22 2.35
N ILE A 152 -14.73 -4.96 2.87
CA ILE A 152 -14.43 -4.90 4.31
C ILE A 152 -13.88 -3.50 4.62
N PRO A 153 -14.53 -2.73 5.51
CA PRO A 153 -13.99 -1.45 5.96
C PRO A 153 -12.63 -1.58 6.65
N LEU A 154 -11.70 -0.66 6.37
CA LEU A 154 -10.34 -0.67 6.93
C LEU A 154 -10.35 -0.64 8.47
N ASP A 155 -11.31 0.05 9.08
CA ASP A 155 -11.47 0.13 10.53
C ASP A 155 -11.83 -1.21 11.18
N GLN A 156 -12.38 -2.18 10.44
CA GLN A 156 -12.55 -3.52 10.97
C GLN A 156 -11.21 -4.22 11.23
N PHE A 157 -10.24 -4.09 10.32
CA PHE A 157 -8.87 -4.62 10.56
C PHE A 157 -8.20 -3.93 11.75
N ILE A 158 -8.43 -2.61 11.90
CA ILE A 158 -7.92 -1.84 13.05
C ILE A 158 -8.55 -2.33 14.36
N ASN A 159 -9.85 -2.63 14.35
CA ASN A 159 -10.55 -3.17 15.51
C ASN A 159 -9.99 -4.53 15.94
N GLU A 160 -9.73 -5.41 14.96
CA GLU A 160 -9.17 -6.74 15.19
C GLU A 160 -7.71 -6.70 15.68
N GLY A 161 -7.00 -5.59 15.48
CA GLY A 161 -5.57 -5.45 15.79
C GLY A 161 -4.64 -6.19 14.80
N TYR A 162 -5.26 -6.69 13.74
CA TYR A 162 -4.80 -7.55 12.66
C TYR A 162 -4.55 -6.99 11.27
N GLY A 163 -3.42 -7.22 10.61
CA GLY A 163 -3.37 -6.95 9.17
C GLY A 163 -2.18 -7.53 8.43
N VAL A 164 -2.09 -7.18 7.15
CA VAL A 164 -0.92 -7.42 6.31
C VAL A 164 -0.49 -6.11 5.66
N CYS A 165 0.55 -6.15 4.82
CA CYS A 165 1.21 -4.98 4.25
C CYS A 165 0.24 -3.93 3.66
N ARG A 166 -0.78 -4.36 2.90
CA ARG A 166 -1.79 -3.45 2.32
C ARG A 166 -2.67 -2.74 3.37
N HIS A 167 -3.10 -3.44 4.42
CA HIS A 167 -3.91 -2.86 5.50
C HIS A 167 -3.12 -1.78 6.23
N MET A 168 -1.87 -2.09 6.56
CA MET A 168 -0.97 -1.15 7.21
C MET A 168 -0.63 0.05 6.32
N GLY A 169 -0.34 -0.18 5.04
CA GLY A 169 -0.07 0.87 4.06
C GLY A 169 -1.27 1.81 3.89
N LEU A 170 -2.48 1.27 3.76
CA LEU A 170 -3.72 2.07 3.68
C LEU A 170 -3.97 2.87 4.97
N PHE A 171 -3.70 2.28 6.13
CA PHE A 171 -3.87 2.97 7.40
C PHE A 171 -2.87 4.13 7.56
N CYS A 172 -1.60 3.94 7.19
CA CYS A 172 -0.66 5.05 7.12
C CYS A 172 -1.14 6.14 6.13
N ALA A 173 -1.59 5.73 4.95
CA ALA A 173 -1.97 6.64 3.88
C ALA A 173 -3.18 7.51 4.25
N VAL A 174 -4.22 6.93 4.86
CA VAL A 174 -5.40 7.70 5.30
C VAL A 174 -5.07 8.69 6.41
N LEU A 175 -4.12 8.36 7.31
CA LEU A 175 -3.67 9.30 8.35
C LEU A 175 -2.90 10.48 7.75
N PHE A 176 -1.99 10.24 6.80
CA PHE A 176 -1.32 11.30 6.06
C PHE A 176 -2.31 12.18 5.30
N GLU A 177 -3.28 11.56 4.64
CA GLU A 177 -4.29 12.28 3.88
C GLU A 177 -5.11 13.23 4.75
N LYS A 178 -5.44 12.84 5.99
CA LYS A 178 -6.10 13.75 6.96
C LYS A 178 -5.24 14.96 7.29
N PHE A 179 -3.94 14.79 7.52
CA PHE A 179 -3.03 15.93 7.74
C PHE A 179 -2.93 16.85 6.52
N ILE A 180 -3.04 16.30 5.31
CA ILE A 180 -3.05 17.07 4.06
C ILE A 180 -4.38 17.84 3.93
N ASP A 181 -5.51 17.20 4.21
CA ASP A 181 -6.84 17.83 4.19
C ASP A 181 -6.97 19.01 5.14
N GLU A 182 -6.35 18.91 6.32
CA GLU A 182 -6.33 19.96 7.34
C GLU A 182 -5.29 21.06 7.04
N GLY A 183 -4.54 20.96 5.94
CA GLY A 183 -3.50 21.93 5.57
C GLY A 183 -2.26 21.90 6.48
N ILE A 184 -2.14 20.89 7.33
CA ILE A 184 -1.01 20.72 8.24
C ILE A 184 0.22 20.21 7.47
N LEU A 185 0.01 19.29 6.53
CA LEU A 185 1.01 18.81 5.58
C LEU A 185 0.71 19.31 4.16
N VAL A 186 1.76 19.35 3.34
CA VAL A 186 1.65 19.68 1.92
C VAL A 186 2.45 18.66 1.13
N GLY A 187 1.78 17.98 0.20
CA GLY A 187 2.34 16.91 -0.62
C GLY A 187 1.28 15.90 -1.01
N ASP A 188 1.75 14.79 -1.56
CA ASP A 188 0.92 13.69 -2.03
C ASP A 188 1.16 12.43 -1.21
N VAL A 189 0.11 11.63 -1.04
CA VAL A 189 0.19 10.31 -0.41
C VAL A 189 -0.37 9.25 -1.34
N SER A 190 0.23 8.07 -1.31
CA SER A 190 -0.14 6.93 -2.12
C SER A 190 0.12 5.62 -1.38
N VAL A 191 -0.60 4.57 -1.78
CA VAL A 191 -0.26 3.19 -1.42
C VAL A 191 0.36 2.55 -2.65
N ASP A 192 1.66 2.32 -2.58
CA ASP A 192 2.42 1.73 -3.65
C ASP A 192 2.49 0.22 -3.50
N ARG A 193 2.66 -0.46 -4.63
CA ARG A 193 2.70 -1.92 -4.68
C ARG A 193 3.56 -2.40 -5.84
N ASN A 194 4.50 -3.30 -5.57
CA ASN A 194 5.17 -4.04 -6.64
C ASN A 194 5.19 -5.55 -6.31
N SER A 195 5.85 -6.33 -7.15
CA SER A 195 6.13 -7.74 -6.89
C SER A 195 7.54 -8.13 -7.35
N ILE A 196 8.16 -9.05 -6.61
CA ILE A 196 9.43 -9.68 -6.93
C ILE A 196 9.16 -11.19 -7.02
N GLY A 197 9.17 -11.74 -8.24
CA GLY A 197 8.73 -13.12 -8.47
C GLY A 197 7.28 -13.34 -8.04
N ILE A 198 7.04 -14.31 -7.15
CA ILE A 198 5.71 -14.62 -6.60
C ILE A 198 5.29 -13.72 -5.44
N MET A 199 6.24 -13.01 -4.83
CA MET A 199 5.97 -12.17 -3.67
C MET A 199 5.41 -10.83 -4.13
N ALA A 200 4.41 -10.32 -3.42
CA ALA A 200 3.88 -8.99 -3.64
C ALA A 200 3.81 -8.25 -2.31
N HIS A 201 4.07 -6.94 -2.36
CA HIS A 201 4.14 -6.12 -1.16
C HIS A 201 3.55 -4.75 -1.43
N ALA A 202 3.01 -4.14 -0.38
CA ALA A 202 2.43 -2.80 -0.44
C ALA A 202 2.89 -1.96 0.75
N TRP A 203 3.09 -0.66 0.52
CA TRP A 203 3.55 0.28 1.53
C TRP A 203 2.94 1.65 1.29
N CYS A 204 3.03 2.52 2.30
CA CYS A 204 2.63 3.91 2.17
C CYS A 204 3.82 4.75 1.68
N ARG A 205 3.56 5.64 0.73
CA ARG A 205 4.52 6.62 0.22
C ARG A 205 3.95 8.01 0.36
N TYR A 206 4.68 8.88 1.05
CA TYR A 206 4.38 10.31 1.17
C TYR A 206 5.48 11.13 0.48
N LYS A 207 5.11 12.02 -0.44
CA LYS A 207 6.04 12.91 -1.14
C LYS A 207 5.64 14.36 -0.87
N SER A 208 6.46 15.07 -0.09
CA SER A 208 6.29 16.52 0.06
C SER A 208 6.76 17.26 -1.19
N LEU A 209 6.25 18.47 -1.44
CA LEU A 209 6.52 19.24 -2.67
C LEU A 209 8.00 19.47 -3.00
N SER A 210 8.89 19.49 -2.01
CA SER A 210 10.31 19.86 -2.17
C SER A 210 11.30 18.80 -1.71
N LYS A 211 10.83 17.61 -1.32
CA LYS A 211 11.69 16.57 -0.76
C LYS A 211 11.48 15.24 -1.45
N GLU A 212 12.49 14.40 -1.26
CA GLU A 212 12.42 12.98 -1.50
C GLU A 212 11.19 12.35 -0.81
N ALA A 213 10.63 11.33 -1.45
CA ALA A 213 9.51 10.59 -0.88
C ALA A 213 9.96 9.80 0.36
N VAL A 214 9.14 9.86 1.41
CA VAL A 214 9.28 9.08 2.63
C VAL A 214 8.36 7.86 2.53
N ILE A 215 8.92 6.70 2.80
CA ILE A 215 8.25 5.41 2.82
C ILE A 215 7.90 5.05 4.25
N LEU A 216 6.67 4.62 4.47
CA LEU A 216 6.23 3.95 5.69
C LEU A 216 5.82 2.53 5.31
N ASP A 217 6.68 1.59 5.67
CA ASP A 217 6.47 0.16 5.50
C ASP A 217 6.50 -0.53 6.86
N VAL A 218 5.35 -0.49 7.53
CA VAL A 218 5.18 -1.05 8.87
C VAL A 218 5.41 -2.57 8.88
N ALA A 219 5.01 -3.25 7.80
CA ALA A 219 5.16 -4.70 7.65
C ALA A 219 6.64 -5.12 7.59
N GLN A 220 7.49 -4.32 6.93
CA GLN A 220 8.95 -4.54 6.91
C GLN A 220 9.70 -3.77 8.01
N LYS A 221 8.98 -3.12 8.94
CA LYS A 221 9.53 -2.29 10.02
C LYS A 221 10.45 -1.17 9.50
N TYR A 222 10.12 -0.58 8.37
CA TYR A 222 10.95 0.39 7.67
C TYR A 222 10.26 1.76 7.55
N ILE A 223 10.99 2.80 7.92
CA ILE A 223 10.63 4.20 7.65
C ILE A 223 11.87 4.92 7.14
N GLY A 224 11.77 5.61 6.00
CA GLY A 224 12.95 6.23 5.41
C GLY A 224 12.74 6.73 3.98
N PRO A 225 13.82 7.20 3.34
CA PRO A 225 13.76 7.71 1.98
C PRO A 225 13.48 6.61 0.95
N ALA A 226 12.75 6.91 -0.11
CA ALA A 226 12.45 5.94 -1.18
C ALA A 226 13.70 5.42 -1.90
N SER A 227 14.78 6.22 -1.96
CA SER A 227 16.07 5.80 -2.53
C SER A 227 16.83 4.80 -1.65
N ALA A 228 16.51 4.69 -0.36
CA ALA A 228 17.22 3.75 0.50
C ALA A 228 16.79 2.33 0.17
N HIS A 229 17.75 1.54 -0.30
CA HIS A 229 17.59 0.12 -0.51
C HIS A 229 17.43 -0.57 0.85
N ASN A 230 16.23 -1.05 1.16
CA ASN A 230 16.08 -2.13 2.12
C ASN A 230 16.44 -3.44 1.38
N ALA A 231 17.19 -4.33 2.03
CA ALA A 231 17.62 -5.61 1.46
C ALA A 231 16.46 -6.45 0.88
N ASN A 232 15.22 -6.19 1.32
CA ASN A 232 14.05 -6.98 0.98
C ASN A 232 13.19 -6.40 -0.14
N TRP A 233 13.20 -5.09 -0.40
CA TRP A 233 12.22 -4.47 -1.29
C TRP A 233 12.68 -3.17 -1.96
N PHE A 234 12.19 -2.93 -3.18
CA PHE A 234 12.49 -1.72 -3.95
C PHE A 234 11.35 -0.72 -3.80
N TYR A 235 11.61 0.43 -3.19
CA TYR A 235 10.60 1.48 -2.96
C TYR A 235 10.64 2.61 -3.99
N GLU A 236 11.78 2.79 -4.65
CA GLU A 236 11.96 3.81 -5.67
C GLU A 236 11.16 3.46 -6.94
N ARG A 237 10.23 4.33 -7.33
CA ARG A 237 9.46 4.14 -8.55
C ARG A 237 10.39 4.29 -9.77
N PRO A 238 10.11 3.62 -10.91
CA PRO A 238 10.87 3.82 -12.13
C PRO A 238 10.92 5.29 -12.58
N GLU A 239 9.86 6.05 -12.32
CA GLU A 239 9.76 7.46 -12.67
C GLU A 239 10.57 8.39 -11.75
N ASP A 240 10.95 7.93 -10.54
CA ASP A 240 11.76 8.72 -9.60
C ASP A 240 13.24 8.79 -10.02
N ARG A 241 13.68 7.95 -10.97
CA ARG A 241 15.07 7.86 -11.48
C ARG A 241 15.40 8.85 -12.60
N ARG A 242 14.47 9.74 -12.95
CA ARG A 242 14.59 10.65 -14.11
C ARG A 242 15.10 12.03 -13.71
#